data_AF-A0AAX3ZYM0-F1
#
_entry.id   AF-A0AAX3ZYM0-F1
#
_cell.length_a   1.000
_cell.length_b   1.000
_cell.length_c   1.000
_cell.angle_alpha   90.00
_cell.angle_beta   90.00
_cell.angle_gamma   90.00
#
_symmetry.space_group_name_H-M   'P 1'
#
loop_
_entity.id
_entity.type
_entity.pdbx_description
1 polymer ?
#
loop_
_entity_poly.entity_id
_entity_poly.type
_entity_poly.pdbx_seq_one_letter_code
_entity_poly.pdbx_strand_id
1 'polypeptide(L)'
;MTYTVHGATGAQGSPVLAGLIAALAGSPEAEVRAITRNPDQTFEGANTVVADNASVDSLADAYRGRTGCSFTYHSPETPRR
;
A
#
# COMPACT_ATOMS: atom_id res chain seq x y z
N MET A 1 13.48 -3.34 7.61
CA MET A 1 12.66 -4.13 6.65
C MET A 1 11.47 -3.29 6.21
N THR A 2 11.21 -3.20 4.90
CA THR A 2 10.14 -2.33 4.36
C THR A 2 9.02 -3.17 3.79
N TYR A 3 7.79 -2.92 4.25
CA TYR A 3 6.58 -3.58 3.77
C TYR A 3 5.73 -2.61 2.97
N THR A 4 5.23 -3.04 1.82
CA THR A 4 4.46 -2.17 0.94
C THR A 4 3.06 -2.73 0.70
N VAL A 5 2.05 -1.90 0.92
CA VAL A 5 0.64 -2.21 0.63
C VAL A 5 0.18 -1.35 -0.54
N HIS A 6 -0.15 -2.00 -1.65
CA HIS A 6 -0.76 -1.35 -2.80
C HIS A 6 -2.28 -1.48 -2.75
N GLY A 7 -3.00 -0.40 -3.08
CA GLY A 7 -4.45 -0.35 -2.89
C GLY A 7 -4.85 -0.15 -1.43
N ALA A 8 -4.02 0.56 -0.65
CA ALA A 8 -4.20 0.78 0.78
C ALA A 8 -5.54 1.42 1.19
N THR A 9 -6.24 2.10 0.27
CA THR A 9 -7.58 2.66 0.50
C THR A 9 -8.72 1.68 0.24
N GLY A 10 -8.46 0.55 -0.42
CA GLY A 10 -9.47 -0.42 -0.82
C GLY A 10 -9.92 -1.31 0.33
N ALA A 11 -11.08 -1.95 0.15
CA ALA A 11 -11.68 -2.85 1.15
C ALA A 11 -10.74 -3.98 1.62
N GLN A 12 -9.83 -4.42 0.75
CA GLN A 12 -8.83 -5.45 1.08
C GLN A 12 -7.50 -4.86 1.57
N GLY A 13 -7.09 -3.69 1.06
CA GLY A 13 -5.80 -3.10 1.39
C GLY A 13 -5.80 -2.37 2.74
N SER A 14 -6.92 -1.76 3.13
CA SER A 14 -7.04 -1.02 4.40
C SER A 14 -6.86 -1.92 5.64
N PRO A 15 -7.52 -3.09 5.76
CA PRO A 15 -7.29 -4.00 6.88
C PRO A 15 -5.85 -4.53 6.96
N VAL A 16 -5.23 -4.79 5.80
CA VAL A 16 -3.84 -5.27 5.72
C VAL A 16 -2.88 -4.18 6.16
N LEU A 17 -3.10 -2.93 5.74
CA LEU A 17 -2.31 -1.79 6.18
C LEU A 17 -2.40 -1.59 7.69
N ALA A 18 -3.62 -1.59 8.24
CA ALA A 18 -3.84 -1.45 9.68
C ALA A 18 -3.16 -2.57 10.47
N GLY A 19 -3.28 -3.82 10.00
CA GLY A 19 -2.61 -4.98 10.62
C GLY A 19 -1.09 -4.89 10.60
N LEU A 20 -0.50 -4.43 9.48
CA LEU A 20 0.95 -4.24 9.37
C LEU A 20 1.47 -3.13 10.30
N ILE A 21 0.77 -2.00 10.38
CA ILE A 21 1.12 -0.91 11.29
C ILE A 21 1.11 -1.41 12.73
N ALA A 22 0.05 -2.11 13.13
CA ALA A 22 -0.07 -2.64 14.48
C ALA A 22 1.00 -3.70 14.79
N ALA A 23 1.26 -4.63 13.86
CA ALA A 23 2.23 -5.71 14.06
C ALA A 23 3.68 -5.22 14.13
N LEU A 24 4.00 -4.13 13.43
CA LEU A 24 5.34 -3.55 13.38
C LEU A 24 5.51 -2.37 14.33
N ALA A 25 4.49 -2.03 15.11
CA ALA A 25 4.57 -0.99 16.12
C ALA A 25 5.73 -1.27 17.10
N GLY A 26 6.64 -0.30 17.24
CA GLY A 26 7.81 -0.43 18.10
C GLY A 26 9.01 -1.17 17.49
N SER A 27 8.94 -1.57 16.20
CA SER A 27 10.10 -2.08 15.46
C SER A 27 10.83 -0.91 14.78
N PRO A 28 11.96 -0.42 15.33
CA PRO A 28 12.60 0.82 14.85
C PRO A 28 13.18 0.71 13.43
N GLU A 29 13.44 -0.52 12.98
CA GLU A 29 13.98 -0.79 11.65
C GLU A 29 12.89 -1.15 10.62
N ALA A 30 11.62 -1.22 11.02
CA ALA A 30 10.51 -1.58 10.15
C ALA A 30 9.82 -0.34 9.57
N GLU A 31 9.61 -0.32 8.25
CA GLU A 31 8.88 0.74 7.56
C GLU A 31 7.64 0.15 6.88
N VAL A 32 6.49 0.79 7.06
CA VAL A 32 5.27 0.47 6.31
C VAL A 32 5.02 1.56 5.27
N ARG A 33 4.90 1.16 4.00
CA ARG A 33 4.61 2.05 2.87
C ARG A 33 3.22 1.76 2.31
N ALA A 34 2.38 2.79 2.24
CA ALA A 34 1.07 2.73 1.61
C ALA A 34 1.16 3.36 0.22
N ILE A 35 0.97 2.57 -0.83
CA ILE A 35 0.92 3.09 -2.19
C ILE A 35 -0.50 3.51 -2.54
N THR A 36 -0.64 4.76 -2.99
CA THR A 36 -1.88 5.38 -3.42
C THR A 36 -1.68 6.10 -4.76
N ARG A 37 -2.77 6.33 -5.49
CA ARG A 37 -2.79 7.22 -6.66
C ARG A 37 -3.15 8.66 -6.30
N ASN A 38 -3.74 8.87 -5.12
CA ASN A 38 -4.18 10.18 -4.65
C ASN A 38 -3.05 10.83 -3.83
N PRO A 39 -2.45 11.95 -4.28
CA PRO A 39 -1.37 12.62 -3.57
C PRO A 39 -1.81 13.27 -2.25
N ASP A 40 -3.10 13.56 -2.10
CA ASP A 40 -3.65 14.18 -0.89
C ASP A 40 -4.02 13.15 0.19
N GLN A 41 -3.94 11.86 -0.13
CA GLN A 41 -4.25 10.79 0.81
C GLN A 41 -3.06 10.51 1.71
N THR A 42 -3.25 10.64 3.02
CA THR A 42 -2.27 10.21 4.02
C THR A 42 -2.77 8.98 4.79
N PHE A 43 -1.83 8.26 5.40
CA PHE A 43 -2.10 7.11 6.24
C PHE A 43 -1.32 7.24 7.54
N GLU A 44 -2.02 7.31 8.66
CA GLU A 44 -1.38 7.36 9.96
C GLU A 44 -0.54 6.09 10.19
N GLY A 45 0.68 6.23 10.72
CA GLY A 45 1.58 5.11 10.99
C GLY A 45 2.24 4.48 9.75
N ALA A 46 2.03 5.04 8.56
CA ALA A 46 2.67 4.58 7.33
C ALA A 46 3.22 5.74 6.48
N ASN A 47 4.29 5.47 5.74
CA ASN A 47 4.81 6.38 4.75
C ASN A 47 3.94 6.29 3.48
N THR A 48 3.44 7.43 3.01
CA THR A 48 2.60 7.49 1.81
C THR A 48 3.48 7.60 0.58
N VAL A 49 3.31 6.67 -0.36
CA VAL A 49 3.99 6.68 -1.66
C VAL A 49 2.96 6.86 -2.75
N VAL A 50 3.10 7.94 -3.53
CA VAL A 50 2.22 8.17 -4.68
C VAL A 50 2.80 7.46 -5.89
N ALA A 51 2.02 6.59 -6.52
CA ALA A 51 2.42 5.91 -7.75
C ALA A 51 1.27 5.83 -8.74
N ASP A 52 1.59 5.93 -10.03
CA ASP A 52 0.64 5.71 -11.10
C ASP A 52 0.66 4.26 -11.57
N ASN A 53 -0.51 3.62 -11.58
CA ASN A 53 -0.66 2.22 -11.98
C ASN A 53 -0.45 2.01 -13.50
N ALA A 54 -0.54 3.07 -14.31
CA ALA A 54 -0.28 3.02 -15.74
C ALA A 54 1.20 3.16 -16.09
N SER A 55 2.06 3.53 -15.12
CA SER A 55 3.49 3.76 -15.33
C SER A 55 4.33 2.68 -14.67
N VAL A 56 4.97 1.84 -15.48
CA VAL A 56 5.86 0.77 -15.01
C VAL A 56 7.03 1.34 -14.22
N ASP A 57 7.59 2.47 -14.64
CA ASP A 57 8.72 3.11 -13.95
C ASP A 57 8.30 3.65 -12.58
N SER A 58 7.11 4.27 -12.49
CA SER A 58 6.56 4.75 -11.21
C SER A 58 6.35 3.61 -10.22
N LEU A 59 5.83 2.47 -10.69
CA LEU A 59 5.65 1.28 -9.87
C LEU A 59 7.01 0.67 -9.47
N ALA A 60 7.96 0.57 -10.40
CA ALA A 60 9.29 0.04 -10.13
C ALA A 60 9.98 0.83 -9.01
N ASP A 61 9.92 2.17 -9.07
CA ASP A 61 10.46 3.03 -8.03
C ASP A 61 9.71 2.90 -6.70
N ALA A 62 8.38 2.86 -6.72
CA ALA A 62 7.56 2.70 -5.52
C ALA A 62 7.83 1.38 -4.77
N TYR A 63 8.29 0.36 -5.48
CA TYR A 63 8.55 -0.97 -4.93
C TYR A 63 10.01 -1.30 -4.62
N ARG A 64 10.95 -0.40 -4.96
CA ARG A 64 12.37 -0.58 -4.66
C ARG A 64 12.62 -0.68 -3.14
N GLY A 65 13.48 -1.62 -2.76
CA GLY A 65 13.96 -1.78 -1.38
C GLY A 65 12.99 -2.47 -0.41
N ARG A 66 11.82 -2.94 -0.86
CA ARG A 66 10.87 -3.64 0.02
C ARG A 66 11.28 -5.10 0.27
N THR A 67 10.95 -5.59 1.46
CA THR A 67 11.13 -7.00 1.88
C THR A 67 9.91 -7.85 1.52
N GLY A 68 8.71 -7.26 1.35
CA GLY A 68 7.49 -7.96 0.95
C GLY A 68 6.44 -7.03 0.33
N CYS A 69 5.51 -7.59 -0.45
CA CYS A 69 4.42 -6.84 -1.09
C CYS A 69 3.09 -7.57 -1.03
N SER A 70 2.04 -6.81 -0.71
CA SER A 70 0.66 -7.25 -0.90
C SER A 70 0.03 -6.42 -2.02
N PHE A 71 -0.47 -7.09 -3.05
CA PHE A 71 -1.26 -6.49 -4.13
C PHE A 71 -2.73 -6.80 -3.90
N THR A 72 -3.58 -5.77 -3.99
CA THR A 72 -5.03 -5.97 -4.02
C THR A 72 -5.58 -5.53 -5.37
N TYR A 73 -6.19 -6.47 -6.08
CA TYR A 73 -6.95 -6.20 -7.29
C TYR A 73 -8.39 -5.92 -6.87
N HIS A 74 -8.87 -4.69 -7.05
CA HIS A 74 -10.29 -4.42 -7.01
C HIS A 74 -10.87 -4.86 -8.35
N SER A 75 -11.48 -6.05 -8.41
CA SER A 75 -12.39 -6.37 -9.50
C SER A 75 -13.56 -5.40 -9.38
N PRO A 76 -13.88 -4.58 -10.41
CA PRO A 76 -15.13 -3.84 -10.39
C PRO A 76 -16.24 -4.90 -10.28
N GLU A 77 -17.05 -4.81 -9.23
CA GLU A 77 -18.19 -5.69 -9.10
C GLU A 77 -19.07 -5.50 -10.35
N THR A 78 -19.23 -6.58 -11.12
CA THR A 78 -20.20 -6.60 -12.21
C THR A 78 -21.58 -6.41 -11.57
N PRO A 79 -22.44 -5.49 -12.05
CA PRO A 79 -23.76 -5.31 -11.46
C PRO A 79 -24.49 -6.65 -11.53
N ARG A 80 -24.83 -7.23 -10.38
CA ARG A 80 -25.71 -8.40 -10.35
C ARG A 80 -27.07 -7.94 -10.85
N ARG A 81 -27.50 -8.51 -11.98
CA ARG A 81 -28.88 -8.44 -12.46
C ARG A 81 -29.82 -9.15 -11.49
#